data_AF-A0A920MUZ5-F1
#
_entry.id   AF-A0A920MUZ5-F1
#
_cell.length_a   1.000
_cell.length_b   1.000
_cell.length_c   1.000
_cell.angle_alpha   90.00
_cell.angle_beta   90.00
_cell.angle_gamma   90.00
#
_symmetry.space_group_name_H-M   'P 1'
#
loop_
_entity.id
_entity.type
_entity.pdbx_description
1 polymer ?
#
loop_
_entity_poly.entity_id
_entity_poly.type
_entity_poly.pdbx_seq_one_letter_code
_entity_poly.pdbx_strand_id
1 'polypeptide(L)'
;MINRDLIDIFIELAREKNIERSELGTIIEDLFLFIIDKETGDSENCSVIVNLDKGEIEIYVEKKLLIMSMTIILILLLREP
;
A
#
# COMPACT_ATOMS: atom_id res chain seq x y z
N MET A 1 -8.03 -14.54 7.51
CA MET A 1 -7.82 -16.01 7.76
C MET A 1 -6.36 -16.14 8.10
N ILE A 2 -5.98 -16.77 9.21
CA ILE A 2 -4.57 -16.80 9.66
C ILE A 2 -3.74 -17.64 8.68
N ASN A 3 -2.73 -17.05 8.04
CA ASN A 3 -1.82 -17.77 7.16
C ASN A 3 -0.53 -18.15 7.92
N ARG A 4 -0.46 -19.41 8.38
CA ARG A 4 0.65 -19.87 9.23
C ARG A 4 1.99 -19.93 8.49
N ASP A 5 1.97 -20.24 7.20
CA ASP A 5 3.19 -20.37 6.41
C ASP A 5 3.93 -19.02 6.31
N LEU A 6 3.17 -17.93 6.07
CA LEU A 6 3.71 -16.56 6.06
C LEU A 6 4.25 -16.14 7.44
N ILE A 7 3.51 -16.45 8.51
CA ILE A 7 3.94 -16.15 9.88
C ILE A 7 5.26 -16.86 10.20
N ASP A 8 5.38 -18.15 9.85
CA ASP A 8 6.59 -18.93 10.10
C ASP A 8 7.79 -18.35 9.34
N ILE A 9 7.59 -17.96 8.07
CA ILE A 9 8.62 -17.28 7.26
C ILE A 9 9.05 -15.96 7.92
N PHE A 10 8.11 -15.14 8.40
CA PHE A 10 8.45 -13.87 9.06
C PHE A 10 9.25 -14.10 10.36
N ILE A 11 8.88 -15.11 11.14
CA ILE A 11 9.60 -15.46 12.37
C ILE A 11 11.01 -15.96 12.05
N GLU A 12 11.15 -16.76 11.01
CA GLU A 12 12.45 -17.28 10.55
C GLU A 12 13.35 -16.13 10.08
N LEU A 13 12.84 -15.23 9.22
CA LEU A 13 13.57 -14.06 8.74
C LEU A 13 14.00 -13.13 9.89
N ALA A 14 13.12 -12.86 10.85
CA ALA A 14 13.45 -12.04 12.01
C ALA A 14 14.58 -12.65 12.84
N ARG A 15 14.56 -13.98 13.05
CA ARG A 15 15.60 -14.71 13.78
C ARG A 15 16.92 -14.75 13.01
N GLU A 16 16.87 -15.03 11.71
CA GLU A 16 18.04 -15.12 10.85
C GLU A 16 18.78 -13.79 10.78
N LYS A 17 18.04 -12.68 10.62
CA LYS A 17 18.61 -11.32 10.55
C LYS A 17 18.83 -10.66 11.90
N ASN A 18 18.39 -11.28 12.99
CA ASN A 18 18.46 -10.75 14.35
C ASN A 18 17.76 -9.37 14.49
N ILE A 19 16.58 -9.25 13.90
CA ILE A 19 15.78 -8.01 13.89
C ILE A 19 14.47 -8.20 14.65
N GLU A 20 13.94 -7.12 15.18
CA GLU A 20 12.64 -7.15 15.85
C GLU A 20 11.50 -7.31 14.83
N ARG A 21 10.37 -7.88 15.25
CA ARG A 21 9.22 -8.08 14.37
C ARG A 21 8.66 -6.77 13.84
N SER A 22 8.59 -5.74 14.67
CA SER A 22 8.16 -4.39 14.26
C SER A 22 9.03 -3.86 13.12
N GLU A 23 10.35 -3.99 13.26
CA GLU A 23 11.32 -3.56 12.26
C GLU A 23 11.22 -4.38 10.96
N LEU A 24 11.05 -5.70 11.06
CA LEU A 24 10.79 -6.54 9.89
C LEU A 24 9.51 -6.13 9.16
N GLY A 25 8.45 -5.75 9.89
CA GLY A 25 7.21 -5.26 9.31
C GLY A 25 7.45 -4.04 8.42
N THR A 26 8.15 -3.04 8.94
CA THR A 26 8.52 -1.82 8.20
C THR A 26 9.41 -2.12 6.99
N ILE A 27 10.40 -3.01 7.13
CA ILE A 27 11.26 -3.42 6.01
C ILE A 27 10.42 -4.06 4.88
N ILE A 28 9.44 -4.89 5.23
CA ILE A 28 8.56 -5.52 4.24
C ILE A 28 7.65 -4.48 3.58
N GLU A 29 7.07 -3.54 4.34
CA GLU A 29 6.27 -2.44 3.79
C GLU A 29 7.06 -1.64 2.75
N ASP A 30 8.29 -1.22 3.10
CA ASP A 30 9.18 -0.48 2.22
C ASP A 30 9.58 -1.28 0.98
N LEU A 31 9.83 -2.60 1.13
CA LEU A 31 10.15 -3.48 0.02
C LEU A 31 9.00 -3.54 -0.99
N PHE A 32 7.76 -3.68 -0.52
CA PHE A 32 6.60 -3.73 -1.40
C PHE A 32 6.36 -2.37 -2.08
N LEU A 33 6.48 -1.26 -1.36
CA LEU A 33 6.40 0.08 -1.96
C LEU A 33 7.46 0.27 -3.05
N PHE A 34 8.69 -0.17 -2.81
CA PHE A 34 9.77 -0.13 -3.80
C PHE A 34 9.47 -0.98 -5.05
N ILE A 35 8.91 -2.19 -4.87
CA ILE A 35 8.51 -3.05 -5.99
C ILE A 35 7.39 -2.39 -6.79
N ILE A 36 6.39 -1.83 -6.11
CA ILE A 36 5.28 -1.11 -6.76
C ILE A 36 5.83 0.06 -7.57
N ASP A 37 6.68 0.90 -6.97
CA ASP A 37 7.30 2.04 -7.63
C ASP A 37 8.05 1.65 -8.91
N LYS A 38 8.79 0.54 -8.84
CA LYS A 38 9.50 -0.03 -9.99
C LYS A 38 8.58 -0.48 -11.12
N GLU A 39 7.44 -1.08 -10.79
CA GLU A 39 6.51 -1.66 -11.77
C GLU A 39 5.52 -0.63 -12.34
N THR A 40 5.02 0.29 -11.52
CA THR A 40 3.99 1.27 -11.91
C THR A 40 4.57 2.65 -12.26
N GLY A 41 5.81 2.94 -11.83
CA GLY A 41 6.44 4.26 -11.95
C GLY A 41 5.88 5.33 -11.01
N ASP A 42 4.90 4.97 -10.16
CA ASP A 42 4.30 5.84 -9.16
C ASP A 42 3.73 4.98 -8.02
N SER A 43 4.39 5.04 -6.87
CA SER A 43 3.95 4.43 -5.61
C SER A 43 3.34 5.45 -4.63
N GLU A 44 3.30 6.74 -4.97
CA GLU A 44 2.87 7.81 -4.04
C GLU A 44 1.42 7.65 -3.59
N ASN A 45 0.59 7.03 -4.44
CA ASN A 45 -0.80 6.73 -4.15
C ASN A 45 -1.00 5.34 -3.54
N CYS A 46 0.07 4.66 -3.13
CA CYS A 46 0.00 3.31 -2.56
C CYS A 46 0.35 3.33 -1.08
N SER A 47 -0.38 2.53 -0.29
CA SER A 47 -0.07 2.27 1.11
C SER A 47 -0.02 0.77 1.33
N VAL A 48 1.06 0.29 1.92
CA VAL A 48 1.25 -1.12 2.29
C VAL A 48 1.14 -1.23 3.80
N ILE A 49 0.32 -2.17 4.27
CA ILE A 49 0.14 -2.47 5.69
C ILE A 49 0.45 -3.94 5.90
N VAL A 50 1.40 -4.23 6.79
CA VAL A 50 1.84 -5.60 7.06
C VAL A 50 1.39 -6.03 8.46
N ASN A 51 0.62 -7.12 8.53
CA ASN A 51 0.23 -7.77 9.78
C ASN A 51 0.95 -9.10 9.94
N LEU A 52 2.09 -9.06 10.66
CA LEU A 52 2.92 -10.24 10.90
C LEU A 52 2.25 -11.29 11.80
N ASP A 53 1.33 -10.89 12.67
CA ASP A 53 0.65 -11.82 13.59
C ASP A 53 -0.43 -12.65 12.87
N LYS A 54 -1.01 -12.10 11.80
CA LYS A 54 -2.01 -12.77 10.96
C LYS A 54 -1.44 -13.36 9.67
N GLY A 55 -0.22 -12.98 9.30
CA GLY A 55 0.38 -13.34 8.02
C GLY A 55 -0.32 -12.65 6.85
N GLU A 56 -0.79 -11.42 7.05
CA GLU A 56 -1.59 -10.66 6.08
C GLU A 56 -0.79 -9.44 5.60
N ILE A 57 -0.84 -9.17 4.29
CA ILE A 57 -0.27 -7.98 3.66
C ILE A 57 -1.38 -7.33 2.87
N GLU A 58 -1.67 -6.07 3.16
CA GLU A 58 -2.71 -5.30 2.51
C GLU A 58 -2.08 -4.16 1.72
N ILE A 59 -2.47 -4.03 0.45
CA ILE A 59 -2.00 -2.98 -0.44
C ILE A 59 -3.21 -2.16 -0.85
N TYR A 60 -3.22 -0.89 -0.45
CA TYR A 60 -4.24 0.08 -0.78
C TYR A 60 -3.71 1.02 -1.86
N VAL A 61 -4.50 1.23 -2.91
CA VAL A 61 -4.17 2.19 -3.97
C VAL A 61 -5.25 3.26 -3.98
N GLU A 62 -4.86 4.48 -3.60
CA GLU A 62 -5.73 5.65 -3.69
C GLU A 62 -5.85 6.08 -5.14
N LYS A 63 -6.96 5.73 -5.80
CA LYS A 63 -7.30 6.36 -7.07
C LYS A 63 -7.72 7.79 -6.77
N LYS A 64 -6.82 8.75 -7.04
CA LYS A 64 -7.20 10.16 -7.12
C LYS A 64 -8.35 10.28 -8.11
N LEU A 65 -9.56 10.46 -7.61
CA LEU A 65 -10.70 10.89 -8.41
C LEU A 65 -10.30 12.27 -8.94
N LEU A 66 -9.74 12.30 -10.15
CA LEU A 66 -9.61 13.51 -10.91
C LEU A 66 -11.02 14.05 -11.07
N ILE A 67 -11.38 15.00 -10.22
CA ILE A 67 -12.56 15.85 -10.37
C ILE A 67 -12.29 16.77 -11.58
N MET A 68 -11.99 16.19 -12.74
CA MET A 68 -11.85 16.89 -14.01
C MET A 68 -13.22 17.28 -14.59
N SER A 69 -14.32 17.02 -13.88
CA SER A 69 -15.67 17.33 -14.35
C SER A 69 -16.44 18.37 -13.52
N MET A 70 -16.03 18.76 -12.31
CA MET A 70 -16.82 19.76 -11.55
C MET A 70 -16.66 21.18 -12.08
N THR A 71 -15.51 21.54 -12.64
CA THR A 71 -15.30 22.90 -13.20
C THR A 71 -16.10 23.09 -14.50
N ILE A 72 -16.16 22.07 -15.37
CA ILE A 72 -16.91 22.16 -16.64
C ILE A 72 -18.42 22.16 -16.38
N ILE A 73 -18.90 21.34 -15.44
CA ILE A 73 -20.33 21.32 -15.06
C ILE A 73 -20.73 22.66 -14.43
N LEU A 74 -19.88 23.27 -13.58
CA LEU A 74 -20.18 24.57 -12.99
C LEU A 74 -20.18 25.70 -14.04
N ILE A 75 -19.30 25.66 -15.04
CA ILE A 75 -19.30 26.63 -16.16
C ILE A 75 -20.50 26.44 -17.08
N LEU A 76 -20.95 25.20 -17.32
CA LEU A 76 -22.15 24.91 -18.12
C LEU A 76 -23.44 25.29 -17.36
N LEU A 77 -23.52 25.03 -16.04
CA LEU A 77 -24.69 25.35 -15.22
C LEU A 77 -24.80 26.84 -14.86
N LEU A 78 -23.68 27.59 -14.83
CA LEU A 78 -23.68 29.04 -14.64
C LEU A 78 -23.82 29.82 -15.96
N ARG A 79 -23.99 29.12 -17.08
CA ARG A 79 -24.22 29.71 -18.40
C ARG A 79 -25.63 29.38 -18.89
N GLU A 80 -26.62 29.80 -18.12
CA GLU A 80 -27.95 30.09 -18.65
C GLU A 80 -27.90 31.46 -19.37
N PRO A 81 -28.75 31.70 -20.39
CA PRO A 81 -28.61 32.83 -21.33
C PRO A 81 -28.71 34.22 -20.72
#